data_AF-A0A1V2PAS3-F1
#
_entry.id   AF-A0A1V2PAS3-F1
#
_cell.length_a   1.000
_cell.length_b   1.000
_cell.length_c   1.000
_cell.angle_alpha   90.00
_cell.angle_beta   90.00
_cell.angle_gamma   90.00
#
_symmetry.space_group_name_H-M   'P 1'
#
loop_
_entity.id
_entity.type
_entity.pdbx_description
1 polymer ?
#
loop_
_entity_poly.entity_id
_entity_poly.type
_entity_poly.pdbx_seq_one_letter_code
_entity_poly.pdbx_strand_id
1 'polypeptide(L)'
;MTALLSTELVAADEFLHRYHRARPRAGNVRTRLGEVRAQIAETGTYEHTRAELAYGARIALRDSDVYTDGIPWRGLLVRDLRLAATATEVATGCVQHLRFAASKGRIRPTVTIFAPDSPRLINEHLIRYAGYAQHGQVMGDRSMSRSPRQCARWAGVRRPRAAPSTCCRSSCATIA
;
A
#
# COMPACT_ATOMS: atom_id res chain seq x y z
N MET A 1 23.74 -2.13 16.11
CA MET A 1 22.81 -3.28 16.15
C MET A 1 21.92 -3.28 17.39
N THR A 2 22.46 -3.12 18.60
CA THR A 2 21.70 -3.20 19.87
C THR A 2 20.61 -2.13 20.06
N ALA A 3 20.82 -0.90 19.55
CA ALA A 3 19.84 0.19 19.64
C ALA A 3 18.61 -0.01 18.71
N LEU A 4 18.81 -0.64 17.55
CA LEU A 4 17.71 -0.97 16.63
C LEU A 4 16.87 -2.13 17.18
N LEU A 5 17.54 -3.16 17.71
CA LEU A 5 16.88 -4.29 18.36
C LEU A 5 16.04 -3.86 19.58
N SER A 6 16.53 -2.90 20.37
CA SER A 6 15.76 -2.36 21.50
C SER A 6 14.56 -1.52 21.07
N THR A 7 14.67 -0.76 19.97
CA THR A 7 13.54 0.03 19.45
C THR A 7 12.43 -0.87 18.87
N GLU A 8 12.80 -1.88 18.07
CA GLU A 8 11.85 -2.87 17.53
C GLU A 8 11.12 -3.62 18.65
N LEU A 9 11.83 -4.00 19.71
CA LEU A 9 11.24 -4.67 20.86
C LEU A 9 10.22 -3.79 21.60
N VAL A 10 10.53 -2.50 21.80
CA VAL A 10 9.60 -1.56 22.45
C VAL A 10 8.36 -1.37 21.58
N ALA A 11 8.52 -1.16 20.28
CA ALA A 11 7.41 -1.00 19.35
C ALA A 11 6.52 -2.26 19.28
N ALA A 12 7.13 -3.45 19.23
CA ALA A 12 6.42 -4.73 19.24
C ALA A 12 5.64 -4.94 20.55
N ASP A 13 6.25 -4.60 21.70
CA ASP A 13 5.62 -4.73 23.01
C ASP A 13 4.38 -3.83 23.13
N GLU A 14 4.51 -2.55 22.77
CA GLU A 14 3.38 -1.61 22.77
C GLU A 14 2.25 -2.06 21.83
N PHE A 15 2.61 -2.47 20.61
CA PHE A 15 1.65 -2.95 19.62
C PHE A 15 0.87 -4.18 20.12
N LEU A 16 1.57 -5.19 20.66
CA LEU A 16 0.95 -6.43 21.11
C LEU A 16 0.05 -6.21 22.32
N HIS A 17 0.46 -5.37 23.28
CA HIS A 17 -0.42 -4.99 24.38
C HIS A 17 -1.68 -4.29 23.87
N ARG A 18 -1.54 -3.37 22.90
CA ARG A 18 -2.68 -2.70 22.27
C ARG A 18 -3.61 -3.68 21.56
N TYR A 19 -3.06 -4.67 20.84
CA TYR A 19 -3.81 -5.71 20.15
C TYR A 19 -4.57 -6.63 21.11
N HIS A 20 -3.90 -7.17 22.13
CA HIS A 20 -4.52 -8.09 23.09
C HIS A 20 -5.57 -7.40 23.97
N ARG A 21 -5.38 -6.10 24.31
CA ARG A 21 -6.43 -5.31 24.99
C ARG A 21 -7.68 -5.16 24.13
N ALA A 22 -7.52 -4.93 22.82
CA ALA A 22 -8.64 -4.84 21.89
C ALA A 22 -9.27 -6.20 21.57
N ARG A 23 -8.52 -7.31 21.75
CA ARG A 23 -8.97 -8.68 21.48
C ARG A 23 -8.61 -9.63 22.63
N PRO A 24 -9.38 -9.63 23.73
CA PRO A 24 -9.09 -10.49 24.88
C PRO A 24 -9.08 -12.00 24.56
N ARG A 25 -9.78 -12.41 23.48
CA ARG A 25 -9.81 -13.81 23.00
C ARG A 25 -8.58 -14.21 22.18
N ALA A 26 -7.61 -13.32 21.95
CA ALA A 26 -6.39 -13.61 21.21
C ALA A 26 -5.36 -14.43 22.01
N GLY A 27 -5.66 -14.78 23.26
CA GLY A 27 -4.78 -15.53 24.14
C GLY A 27 -3.90 -14.64 25.01
N ASN A 28 -2.86 -15.23 25.59
CA ASN A 28 -1.98 -14.57 26.55
C ASN A 28 -0.89 -13.74 25.84
N VAL A 29 -0.88 -12.43 26.10
CA VAL A 29 0.12 -11.50 25.52
C VAL A 29 1.56 -11.86 25.89
N ARG A 30 1.81 -12.39 27.11
CA ARG A 30 3.17 -12.75 27.56
C ARG A 30 3.74 -13.89 26.75
N THR A 31 2.92 -14.88 26.39
CA THR A 31 3.34 -15.99 25.53
C THR A 31 3.77 -15.46 24.16
N ARG A 32 2.91 -14.62 23.54
CA ARG A 32 3.22 -14.02 22.24
C ARG A 32 4.46 -13.12 22.27
N LEU A 33 4.66 -12.35 23.34
CA LEU A 33 5.86 -11.54 23.52
C LEU A 33 7.13 -12.39 23.63
N GLY A 34 7.07 -13.55 24.29
CA GLY A 34 8.18 -14.50 24.35
C GLY A 34 8.59 -15.00 22.96
N GLU A 35 7.62 -15.39 22.14
CA GLU A 35 7.83 -15.81 20.75
C GLU A 35 8.46 -14.70 19.90
N VAL A 36 7.91 -13.48 19.99
CA VAL A 36 8.40 -12.33 19.21
C VAL A 36 9.82 -11.94 19.63
N ARG A 37 10.13 -11.98 20.93
CA ARG A 37 11.51 -11.75 21.42
C ARG A 37 12.49 -12.77 20.87
N ALA A 38 12.12 -14.05 20.85
CA ALA A 38 12.95 -15.10 20.28
C ALA A 38 13.15 -14.89 18.77
N GLN A 39 12.08 -14.58 18.02
CA GLN A 39 12.16 -14.35 16.58
C GLN A 39 13.03 -13.13 16.23
N ILE A 40 12.93 -12.04 16.99
CA ILE A 40 13.77 -10.85 16.80
C ILE A 40 15.23 -11.17 17.11
N ALA A 41 15.51 -11.96 18.15
CA ALA A 41 16.88 -12.35 18.48
C ALA A 41 17.52 -13.21 17.39
N GLU A 42 16.74 -14.08 16.72
CA GLU A 42 17.22 -14.99 15.68
C GLU A 42 17.31 -14.32 14.29
N THR A 43 16.28 -13.58 13.90
CA THR A 43 16.11 -13.08 12.51
C THR A 43 16.28 -11.57 12.38
N GLY A 44 16.36 -10.85 13.50
CA GLY A 44 16.42 -9.38 13.53
C GLY A 44 15.07 -8.69 13.41
N THR A 45 13.97 -9.43 13.18
CA THR A 45 12.61 -8.89 13.10
C THR A 45 11.58 -9.95 13.56
N TYR A 46 10.29 -9.66 13.45
CA TYR A 46 9.24 -10.64 13.69
C TYR A 46 8.12 -10.56 12.66
N GLU A 47 7.40 -11.66 12.51
CA GLU A 47 6.25 -11.72 11.63
C GLU A 47 4.94 -11.58 12.40
N HIS A 48 4.13 -10.64 11.94
CA HIS A 48 2.76 -10.51 12.39
C HIS A 48 1.89 -11.68 11.93
N THR A 49 1.01 -12.15 12.80
CA THR A 49 -0.10 -13.01 12.40
C THR A 49 -1.07 -12.25 11.50
N ARG A 50 -1.91 -12.95 10.73
CA ARG A 50 -2.93 -12.31 9.87
C ARG A 50 -3.88 -11.40 10.67
N ALA A 51 -4.20 -11.78 11.90
CA ALA A 51 -5.11 -11.02 12.75
C ALA A 51 -4.44 -9.76 13.32
N GLU A 52 -3.17 -9.86 13.71
CA GLU A 52 -2.35 -8.73 14.12
C GLU A 52 -2.17 -7.74 12.96
N LEU A 53 -1.80 -8.24 11.77
CA LEU A 53 -1.62 -7.44 10.57
C LEU A 53 -2.90 -6.66 10.20
N ALA A 54 -4.05 -7.34 10.22
CA ALA A 54 -5.33 -6.72 9.94
C ALA A 54 -5.71 -5.66 10.99
N TYR A 55 -5.35 -5.87 12.25
CA TYR A 55 -5.56 -4.89 13.30
C TYR A 55 -4.64 -3.68 13.12
N GLY A 56 -3.34 -3.89 12.92
CA GLY A 56 -2.35 -2.83 12.72
C GLY A 56 -2.72 -1.91 11.57
N ALA A 57 -3.11 -2.47 10.41
CA ALA A 57 -3.53 -1.66 9.26
C ALA A 57 -4.76 -0.78 9.55
N ARG A 58 -5.72 -1.29 10.32
CA ARG A 58 -6.94 -0.55 10.69
C ARG A 58 -6.65 0.57 11.66
N ILE A 59 -5.79 0.32 12.64
CA ILE A 59 -5.40 1.31 13.64
C ILE A 59 -4.50 2.38 13.02
N ALA A 60 -3.60 2.00 12.11
CA ALA A 60 -2.79 2.95 11.36
C ALA A 60 -3.65 3.93 10.54
N LEU A 61 -4.73 3.44 9.92
CA LEU A 61 -5.70 4.30 9.24
C LEU A 61 -6.47 5.20 10.22
N ARG A 62 -6.90 4.66 11.36
CA ARG A 62 -7.65 5.41 12.38
C ARG A 62 -6.80 6.53 13.00
N ASP A 63 -5.52 6.25 13.24
CA ASP A 63 -4.58 7.15 13.90
C ASP A 63 -3.85 8.05 12.87
N SER A 64 -4.27 8.05 11.59
CA SER A 64 -3.63 8.87 10.55
C SER A 64 -4.16 10.29 10.55
N ASP A 65 -3.25 11.26 10.73
CA ASP A 65 -3.57 12.69 10.71
C ASP A 65 -3.98 13.22 9.32
N VAL A 66 -3.67 12.48 8.25
CA VAL A 66 -3.92 12.89 6.86
C VAL A 66 -5.31 12.48 6.39
N TYR A 67 -5.88 11.41 6.97
CA TYR A 67 -7.19 10.88 6.58
C TYR A 67 -8.23 11.28 7.63
N THR A 68 -8.50 12.58 7.68
CA THR A 68 -9.46 13.21 8.61
C THR A 68 -10.88 13.01 8.08
N ASP A 69 -11.57 12.02 8.65
CA ASP A 69 -13.01 11.78 8.57
C ASP A 69 -13.58 11.13 7.29
N GLY A 70 -14.50 10.18 7.51
CA GLY A 70 -15.33 9.57 6.45
C GLY A 70 -14.93 8.16 5.99
N ILE A 71 -13.71 7.70 6.25
CA ILE A 71 -13.30 6.32 5.91
C ILE A 71 -13.65 5.37 7.07
N PRO A 72 -14.52 4.36 6.88
CA PRO A 72 -14.86 3.41 7.94
C PRO A 72 -13.67 2.48 8.22
N TRP A 73 -12.77 2.89 9.11
CA TRP A 73 -11.55 2.13 9.44
C TRP A 73 -11.84 0.70 9.93
N ARG A 74 -12.96 0.47 10.62
CA ARG A 74 -13.41 -0.89 11.02
C ARG A 74 -13.76 -1.78 9.82
N GLY A 75 -14.25 -1.17 8.74
CA GLY A 75 -14.62 -1.82 7.49
C GLY A 75 -13.47 -1.96 6.48
N LEU A 76 -12.26 -1.52 6.84
CA LEU A 76 -11.08 -1.67 5.98
C LEU A 76 -10.82 -3.14 5.67
N LEU A 77 -10.85 -3.47 4.38
CA LEU A 77 -10.48 -4.77 3.86
C LEU A 77 -8.96 -4.85 3.79
N VAL A 78 -8.37 -5.75 4.57
CA VAL A 78 -6.92 -5.97 4.59
C VAL A 78 -6.59 -7.22 3.79
N ARG A 79 -5.76 -7.07 2.76
CA ARG A 79 -5.27 -8.16 1.92
C ARG A 79 -3.81 -8.42 2.27
N ASP A 80 -3.53 -9.63 2.74
CA ASP A 80 -2.18 -10.08 3.07
C ASP A 80 -1.57 -10.76 1.84
N LEU A 81 -0.65 -10.05 1.16
CA LEU A 81 0.11 -10.52 -0.01
C LEU A 81 1.62 -10.52 0.31
N ARG A 82 2.01 -10.77 1.55
CA ARG A 82 3.43 -10.83 1.95
C ARG A 82 4.22 -11.93 1.23
N LEU A 83 3.55 -12.93 0.66
CA LEU A 83 4.22 -13.98 -0.13
C LEU A 83 4.54 -13.59 -1.58
N ALA A 84 4.10 -12.41 -2.04
CA ALA A 84 4.42 -11.93 -3.39
C ALA A 84 5.87 -11.43 -3.43
N ALA A 85 6.73 -12.16 -4.15
CA ALA A 85 8.17 -11.89 -4.20
C ALA A 85 8.61 -11.30 -5.54
N THR A 86 7.85 -11.50 -6.60
CA THR A 86 8.20 -11.05 -7.95
C THR A 86 7.46 -9.79 -8.37
N ALA A 87 8.04 -9.03 -9.31
CA ALA A 87 7.41 -7.81 -9.82
C ALA A 87 6.05 -8.11 -10.49
N THR A 88 5.93 -9.26 -11.16
CA THR A 88 4.68 -9.73 -11.78
C THR A 88 3.60 -10.02 -10.74
N GLU A 89 3.95 -10.64 -9.61
CA GLU A 89 3.01 -10.91 -8.52
C GLU A 89 2.55 -9.63 -7.83
N VAL A 90 3.48 -8.68 -7.57
CA VAL A 90 3.13 -7.37 -7.01
C VAL A 90 2.21 -6.61 -7.96
N ALA A 91 2.52 -6.56 -9.26
CA ALA A 91 1.67 -5.93 -10.27
C ALA A 91 0.29 -6.58 -10.34
N THR A 92 0.23 -7.91 -10.33
CA THR A 92 -1.04 -8.65 -10.27
C THR A 92 -1.83 -8.32 -9.00
N GLY A 93 -1.15 -8.24 -7.86
CA GLY A 93 -1.73 -7.83 -6.58
C GLY A 93 -2.33 -6.42 -6.63
N CYS A 94 -1.69 -5.49 -7.34
CA CYS A 94 -2.19 -4.13 -7.55
C CYS A 94 -3.44 -4.10 -8.45
N VAL A 95 -3.43 -4.82 -9.58
CA VAL A 95 -4.62 -4.93 -10.44
C VAL A 95 -5.80 -5.55 -9.69
N GLN A 96 -5.54 -6.61 -8.91
CA GLN A 96 -6.57 -7.21 -8.07
C GLN A 96 -7.07 -6.21 -7.02
N HIS A 97 -6.18 -5.48 -6.35
CA HIS A 97 -6.57 -4.45 -5.38
C HIS A 97 -7.62 -3.49 -5.95
N LEU A 98 -7.38 -2.98 -7.17
CA LEU A 98 -8.32 -2.09 -7.85
C LEU A 98 -9.69 -2.77 -8.10
N ARG A 99 -9.70 -4.03 -8.52
CA ARG A 99 -10.94 -4.80 -8.72
C ARG A 99 -11.72 -5.01 -7.43
N PHE A 100 -11.03 -5.31 -6.32
CA PHE A 100 -11.66 -5.49 -5.00
C PHE A 100 -12.19 -4.18 -4.43
N ALA A 101 -11.44 -3.09 -4.62
CA ALA A 101 -11.83 -1.76 -4.17
C ALA A 101 -13.03 -1.23 -4.98
N ALA A 102 -13.05 -1.42 -6.31
CA ALA A 102 -14.09 -0.93 -7.21
C ALA A 102 -15.31 -1.87 -7.34
N SER A 103 -15.82 -2.39 -6.22
CA SER A 103 -16.90 -3.39 -6.21
C SER A 103 -18.22 -2.84 -6.76
N LYS A 104 -18.53 -3.11 -8.04
CA LYS A 104 -19.81 -2.80 -8.71
C LYS A 104 -20.33 -1.36 -8.45
N GLY A 105 -19.44 -0.38 -8.52
CA GLY A 105 -19.78 1.04 -8.30
C GLY A 105 -19.77 1.50 -6.84
N ARG A 106 -19.62 0.60 -5.87
CA ARG A 106 -19.43 0.95 -4.45
C ARG A 106 -17.97 0.75 -4.05
N ILE A 107 -17.28 1.86 -3.82
CA ILE A 107 -15.88 1.83 -3.40
C ILE A 107 -15.79 1.27 -1.99
N ARG A 108 -14.91 0.27 -1.81
CA ARG A 108 -14.61 -0.35 -0.53
C ARG A 108 -13.20 0.05 -0.10
N PRO A 109 -13.01 0.66 1.09
CA PRO A 109 -11.69 0.90 1.64
C PRO A 109 -10.93 -0.43 1.73
N THR A 110 -9.82 -0.50 1.01
CA THR A 110 -9.02 -1.72 0.87
C THR A 110 -7.55 -1.34 0.99
N VAL A 111 -6.76 -2.18 1.66
CA VAL A 111 -5.29 -2.08 1.71
C VAL A 111 -4.71 -3.44 1.32
N THR A 112 -3.70 -3.43 0.48
CA THR A 112 -2.90 -4.61 0.15
C THR A 112 -1.53 -4.43 0.77
N ILE A 113 -1.11 -5.41 1.57
CA ILE A 113 0.17 -5.38 2.27
C ILE A 113 1.10 -6.40 1.61
N PHE A 114 2.20 -5.91 1.09
CA PHE A 114 3.30 -6.73 0.56
C PHE A 114 4.39 -6.89 1.62
N ALA A 115 5.34 -7.79 1.39
CA ALA A 115 6.48 -7.93 2.30
C ALA A 115 7.43 -6.72 2.19
N PRO A 116 8.17 -6.38 3.26
CA PRO A 116 9.10 -5.25 3.26
C PRO A 116 10.17 -5.31 2.17
N ASP A 117 10.57 -6.52 1.79
CA ASP A 117 11.57 -6.85 0.77
C ASP A 117 10.98 -7.05 -0.64
N SER A 118 9.66 -6.93 -0.80
CA SER A 118 9.00 -7.03 -2.10
C SER A 118 9.41 -5.89 -3.06
N PRO A 119 9.26 -6.11 -4.39
CA PRO A 119 9.50 -5.07 -5.38
C PRO A 119 8.80 -3.74 -5.06
N ARG A 120 9.58 -2.66 -4.99
CA ARG A 120 9.10 -1.35 -4.56
C ARG A 120 8.17 -0.72 -5.61
N LEU A 121 6.97 -0.34 -5.17
CA LEU A 121 6.08 0.52 -5.95
C LEU A 121 6.67 1.92 -6.07
N ILE A 122 6.91 2.34 -7.30
CA ILE A 122 7.43 3.68 -7.62
C ILE A 122 6.32 4.71 -7.86
N ASN A 123 5.09 4.24 -8.00
CA ASN A 123 3.93 5.08 -8.29
C ASN A 123 3.44 5.72 -7.00
N GLU A 124 3.09 7.01 -7.06
CA GLU A 124 2.41 7.69 -5.95
C GLU A 124 0.97 7.18 -5.77
N HIS A 125 0.30 6.87 -6.88
CA HIS A 125 -1.04 6.28 -6.93
C HIS A 125 -1.09 5.15 -7.95
N LEU A 126 -1.88 4.09 -7.68
CA LEU A 126 -2.05 2.96 -8.62
C LEU A 126 -2.73 3.36 -9.94
N ILE A 127 -3.59 4.38 -9.89
CA ILE A 127 -4.24 4.95 -11.07
C ILE A 127 -3.95 6.45 -11.08
N ARG A 128 -3.42 6.93 -12.20
CA ARG A 128 -3.26 8.36 -12.46
C ARG A 128 -3.27 8.64 -13.96
N TYR A 129 -3.73 9.83 -14.33
CA TYR A 129 -3.57 10.31 -15.70
C TYR A 129 -2.11 10.66 -15.96
N ALA A 130 -1.61 10.30 -17.14
CA ALA A 130 -0.30 10.75 -17.60
C ALA A 130 -0.34 12.25 -17.96
N GLY A 131 0.84 12.88 -17.97
CA GLY A 131 1.02 14.27 -18.38
C GLY A 131 2.12 14.39 -19.42
N TYR A 132 1.87 15.14 -20.49
CA TYR A 132 2.79 15.29 -21.61
C TYR A 132 2.97 16.76 -21.98
N ALA A 133 4.21 17.25 -21.96
CA ALA A 133 4.56 18.54 -22.53
C ALA A 133 4.97 18.36 -24.00
N GLN A 134 4.37 19.12 -24.92
CA GLN A 134 4.72 19.12 -26.33
C GLN A 134 4.38 20.47 -26.97
N HIS A 135 5.30 21.01 -27.79
CA HIS A 135 5.12 22.27 -28.52
C HIS A 135 4.61 23.43 -27.64
N GLY A 136 5.13 23.54 -26.41
CA GLY A 136 4.72 24.58 -25.45
C GLY A 136 3.36 24.36 -24.78
N GLN A 137 2.66 23.27 -25.08
CA GLN A 137 1.37 22.90 -24.48
C GLN A 137 1.50 21.67 -23.58
N VAL A 138 0.62 21.57 -22.58
CA VAL A 138 0.55 20.41 -21.66
C VAL A 138 -0.77 19.68 -21.88
N MET A 139 -0.68 18.38 -22.20
CA MET A 139 -1.83 17.47 -22.30
C MET A 139 -1.87 16.53 -21.08
N GLY A 140 -3.05 16.30 -20.51
CA GLY A 140 -3.24 15.42 -19.36
C GLY A 140 -2.92 16.09 -18.02
N ASP A 141 -2.37 15.34 -17.07
CA ASP A 141 -2.06 15.84 -15.72
C ASP A 141 -0.79 16.70 -15.72
N ARG A 142 -0.94 18.01 -15.50
CA ARG A 142 0.19 18.97 -15.47
C ARG A 142 1.22 18.66 -14.40
N SER A 143 0.83 18.03 -13.30
CA SER A 143 1.77 17.64 -12.24
C SER A 143 2.72 16.53 -12.68
N MET A 144 2.28 15.67 -13.59
CA MET A 144 3.07 14.60 -14.19
C MET A 144 3.92 15.07 -15.39
N SER A 145 3.53 16.14 -16.07
CA SER A 145 4.25 16.64 -17.27
C SER A 145 5.55 17.41 -16.95
N ARG A 146 5.78 17.78 -15.69
CA ARG A 146 6.88 18.66 -15.26
C ARG A 146 8.15 17.91 -14.82
N SER A 147 8.13 16.58 -14.71
CA SER A 147 9.26 15.80 -14.20
C SER A 147 9.96 14.99 -15.30
N PRO A 148 11.17 15.38 -15.75
CA PRO A 148 11.98 14.59 -16.69
C PRO A 148 12.26 13.16 -16.18
N ARG A 149 12.34 12.99 -14.85
CA ARG A 149 12.54 11.69 -14.18
C ARG A 149 11.33 10.76 -14.29
N GLN A 150 10.12 11.30 -14.43
CA GLN A 150 8.90 10.48 -14.60
C GLN A 150 8.73 10.00 -16.04
N CYS A 151 9.02 10.83 -17.05
CA CYS A 151 8.99 10.37 -18.45
C CYS A 151 10.00 9.24 -18.74
N ALA A 152 11.20 9.28 -18.14
CA ALA A 152 12.22 8.24 -18.30
C ALA A 152 11.87 6.91 -17.61
N ARG A 153 11.09 6.93 -16.52
CA ARG A 153 10.67 5.73 -15.78
C ARG A 153 9.65 4.87 -16.52
N TRP A 154 8.99 5.45 -17.52
CA TRP A 154 7.96 4.80 -18.32
C TRP A 154 8.50 4.38 -19.71
N ALA A 155 9.83 4.27 -19.85
CA ALA A 155 10.49 3.87 -21.09
C ALA A 155 9.93 2.54 -21.61
N GLY A 156 9.07 2.62 -22.62
CA GLY A 156 8.35 1.48 -23.20
C GLY A 156 6.84 1.69 -23.32
N VAL A 157 6.23 2.54 -22.48
CA VAL A 157 4.81 2.90 -22.59
C VAL A 157 4.65 3.93 -23.71
N ARG A 158 4.21 3.46 -24.88
CA ARG A 158 3.92 4.32 -26.02
C ARG A 158 2.72 5.20 -25.70
N ARG A 159 2.83 6.49 -26.05
CA ARG A 159 1.70 7.41 -26.08
C ARG A 159 0.57 6.78 -26.91
N PRO A 160 -0.70 6.89 -26.50
CA PRO A 160 -1.80 6.65 -27.42
C PRO A 160 -1.59 7.53 -28.67
N ARG A 161 -1.72 6.97 -29.88
CA ARG A 161 -1.75 7.80 -31.08
C ARG A 161 -2.90 8.79 -30.91
N ALA A 162 -2.63 10.08 -31.13
CA ALA A 162 -3.62 11.14 -30.99
C ALA A 162 -4.89 10.71 -31.75
N ALA A 163 -6.01 10.57 -31.02
CA ALA A 163 -7.30 10.49 -31.66
C ALA A 163 -7.55 11.82 -32.40
N PRO A 164 -8.09 11.81 -33.63
CA PRO A 164 -8.36 13.04 -34.36
C PRO A 164 -9.34 13.89 -33.55
N SER A 165 -8.86 15.08 -33.12
CA SER A 165 -9.47 16.34 -32.64
C SER A 165 -10.89 16.41 -32.04
N THR A 166 -11.58 15.29 -31.80
CA THR A 166 -13.01 15.26 -31.47
C THR A 166 -13.33 14.42 -30.23
N CYS A 167 -12.37 13.66 -29.71
CA CYS A 167 -12.59 12.85 -28.51
C CYS A 167 -12.19 13.60 -27.22
N CYS A 168 -12.81 14.76 -27.00
CA CYS A 168 -13.01 15.26 -25.65
C CYS A 168 -14.02 14.33 -24.95
N ARG A 169 -13.56 13.42 -24.05
CA ARG A 169 -14.20 13.09 -22.73
C ARG A 169 -14.00 11.69 -22.16
N SER A 170 -13.39 10.71 -22.82
CA SER A 170 -13.38 9.33 -22.27
C SER A 170 -12.00 8.72 -22.06
N SER A 171 -11.57 8.73 -20.79
CA SER A 171 -10.76 7.71 -20.12
C SER A 171 -9.46 7.24 -20.77
N CYS A 172 -8.37 8.00 -20.57
CA CYS A 172 -7.00 7.47 -20.63
C CYS A 172 -6.46 7.28 -19.20
N ALA A 173 -7.06 6.38 -18.42
CA ALA A 173 -6.45 5.94 -17.18
C ALA A 173 -5.40 4.88 -17.53
N THR A 174 -4.11 5.22 -17.43
CA THR A 174 -3.07 4.20 -17.48
C THR A 174 -3.01 3.54 -16.10
N ILE A 175 -3.34 2.25 -16.05
CA ILE A 175 -2.96 1.42 -14.90
C ILE A 175 -1.46 1.22 -15.03
N ALA A 176 -0.72 1.71 -14.04
CA ALA A 176 0.73 1.60 -13.98
C ALA A 176 1.14 0.43 -13.08
#